data_AF-A0A2T0BAP5-F1
#
_entry.id   AF-A0A2T0BAP5-F1
#
_cell.length_a   1.000
_cell.length_b   1.000
_cell.length_c   1.000
_cell.angle_alpha   90.00
_cell.angle_beta   90.00
_cell.angle_gamma   90.00
#
_symmetry.space_group_name_H-M   'P 1'
#
loop_
_entity.id
_entity.type
_entity.pdbx_description
1 polymer ?
#
loop_
_entity_poly.entity_id
_entity_poly.type
_entity_poly.pdbx_seq_one_letter_code
_entity_poly.pdbx_strand_id
1 'polypeptide(L)'
;MNKDEILIKSKNVGLDEREQSVWLTSFGFGNIIALVLCFIFATINGIRGQSYNEFVTIVFASQSATNFYQYKRLKGNKTLLITGIVSGFVAIAAFILFIIKG
;
A
#
# COMPACT_ATOMS: atom_id res chain seq x y z
N MET A 1 -18.02 -30.38 25.42
CA MET A 1 -17.96 -29.09 24.68
C MET A 1 -19.22 -28.99 23.84
N ASN A 2 -20.06 -27.97 24.05
CA ASN A 2 -21.40 -27.90 23.47
C ASN A 2 -21.35 -27.34 22.05
N LYS A 3 -21.81 -28.09 21.04
CA LYS A 3 -21.64 -27.74 19.61
C LYS A 3 -22.36 -26.44 19.23
N ASP A 4 -23.49 -26.16 19.87
CA ASP A 4 -24.32 -24.99 19.57
C ASP A 4 -23.65 -23.69 19.99
N GLU A 5 -22.91 -23.68 21.11
CA GLU A 5 -22.14 -22.51 21.55
C GLU A 5 -20.99 -22.17 20.60
N ILE A 6 -20.35 -23.18 20.00
CA ILE A 6 -19.27 -22.99 19.02
C ILE A 6 -19.82 -22.38 17.72
N LEU A 7 -20.98 -22.85 17.26
CA LEU A 7 -21.63 -22.34 16.06
C LEU A 7 -22.09 -20.89 16.23
N ILE A 8 -22.65 -20.54 17.38
CA ILE A 8 -23.06 -19.16 17.69
C ILE A 8 -21.83 -18.25 17.77
N LYS A 9 -20.73 -18.74 18.36
CA LYS A 9 -19.48 -17.98 18.45
C LYS A 9 -18.84 -17.79 17.06
N SER A 10 -18.88 -18.79 16.19
CA SER A 10 -18.39 -18.69 14.80
C SER A 10 -19.21 -17.70 13.97
N LYS A 11 -20.54 -17.69 14.11
CA LYS A 11 -21.41 -16.72 13.39
C LYS A 11 -21.22 -15.27 13.82
N ASN A 12 -20.79 -15.04 15.06
CA ASN A 12 -20.58 -13.69 15.59
C ASN A 12 -19.15 -13.17 15.40
N VAL A 13 -18.24 -13.99 14.86
CA VAL A 13 -16.83 -13.64 14.66
C VAL A 13 -16.60 -13.31 13.18
N GLY A 14 -17.00 -12.10 12.78
CA GLY A 14 -16.48 -11.39 11.60
C GLY A 14 -16.36 -12.20 10.29
N LEU A 15 -15.43 -11.75 9.43
CA LEU A 15 -15.03 -12.49 8.22
C LEU A 15 -14.29 -13.77 8.62
N ASP A 16 -14.51 -14.84 7.86
CA ASP A 16 -13.73 -16.08 8.00
C ASP A 16 -12.24 -15.80 7.76
N GLU A 17 -11.35 -16.49 8.49
CA GLU A 17 -9.90 -16.32 8.38
C GLU A 17 -9.43 -16.52 6.93
N ARG A 18 -10.07 -17.47 6.22
CA ARG A 18 -9.80 -17.71 4.80
C ARG A 18 -10.18 -16.51 3.94
N GLU A 19 -11.37 -15.95 4.13
CA GLU A 19 -11.81 -14.77 3.39
C GLU A 19 -10.88 -13.58 3.64
N GLN A 20 -10.52 -13.33 4.90
CA GLN A 20 -9.58 -12.28 5.26
C GLN A 20 -8.21 -12.48 4.59
N SER A 21 -7.72 -13.71 4.53
CA SER A 21 -6.47 -14.04 3.84
C SER A 21 -6.54 -13.75 2.34
N VAL A 22 -7.64 -14.13 1.68
CA VAL A 22 -7.84 -13.86 0.24
C VAL A 22 -7.86 -12.35 -0.01
N TRP A 23 -8.59 -11.58 0.79
CA TRP A 23 -8.63 -10.12 0.69
C TRP A 23 -7.24 -9.47 0.81
N LEU A 24 -6.46 -9.88 1.81
CA LEU A 24 -5.09 -9.39 2.02
C LEU A 24 -4.17 -9.74 0.84
N THR A 25 -4.24 -10.99 0.36
CA THR A 25 -3.42 -11.45 -0.77
C THR A 25 -3.81 -10.75 -2.07
N SER A 26 -5.10 -10.58 -2.36
CA SER A 26 -5.59 -9.86 -3.53
C SER A 26 -5.13 -8.40 -3.52
N PHE A 27 -5.17 -7.73 -2.36
CA PHE A 27 -4.66 -6.37 -2.22
C PHE A 27 -3.15 -6.29 -2.52
N GLY A 28 -2.38 -7.27 -2.03
CA GLY A 28 -0.95 -7.38 -2.34
C GLY A 28 -0.67 -7.54 -3.84
N PHE A 29 -1.38 -8.45 -4.52
CA PHE A 29 -1.24 -8.63 -5.97
C PHE A 29 -1.63 -7.38 -6.75
N GLY A 30 -2.73 -6.71 -6.38
CA GLY A 30 -3.15 -5.46 -7.01
C GLY A 30 -2.08 -4.38 -6.91
N ASN A 31 -1.47 -4.23 -5.73
CA ASN A 31 -0.38 -3.27 -5.53
C ASN A 31 0.85 -3.59 -6.39
N ILE A 32 1.23 -4.87 -6.53
CA ILE A 32 2.35 -5.29 -7.39
C ILE A 32 2.09 -4.90 -8.85
N ILE A 33 0.89 -5.18 -9.37
CA ILE A 33 0.53 -4.84 -10.76
C ILE A 33 0.58 -3.32 -10.96
N ALA A 34 0.05 -2.54 -10.01
CA ALA A 34 0.10 -1.08 -10.07
C ALA A 34 1.54 -0.53 -10.08
N LEU A 35 2.43 -1.09 -9.25
CA LEU A 35 3.86 -0.74 -9.23
C LEU A 35 4.54 -1.01 -10.57
N VAL A 36 4.27 -2.17 -11.17
CA VAL A 36 4.81 -2.55 -12.48
C VAL A 36 4.36 -1.57 -13.57
N LEU A 37 3.08 -1.22 -13.59
CA LEU A 37 2.56 -0.24 -14.55
C LEU A 37 3.17 1.14 -14.35
N CYS A 38 3.27 1.61 -13.11
CA CYS A 38 3.93 2.89 -12.80
C CYS A 38 5.38 2.90 -13.29
N PHE A 39 6.11 1.78 -13.13
CA PHE A 39 7.48 1.66 -13.62
C PHE A 39 7.58 1.69 -15.14
N ILE A 40 6.69 1.00 -15.84
CA ILE A 40 6.62 1.00 -17.31
C ILE A 40 6.36 2.41 -17.83
N PHE A 41 5.35 3.11 -17.30
CA PHE A 41 5.02 4.46 -17.74
C PHE A 41 6.12 5.47 -17.38
N ALA A 42 6.72 5.37 -16.19
CA ALA A 42 7.86 6.20 -15.82
C ALA A 42 9.04 6.02 -16.79
N THR A 43 9.30 4.79 -17.23
CA THR A 43 10.36 4.49 -18.21
C THR A 43 10.04 5.10 -19.57
N ILE A 44 8.80 4.94 -20.05
CA ILE A 44 8.34 5.51 -21.32
C ILE A 44 8.45 7.04 -21.30
N ASN A 45 7.97 7.68 -20.23
CA ASN A 45 8.04 9.14 -20.09
C ASN A 45 9.48 9.62 -19.97
N GLY A 46 10.33 8.90 -19.23
CA GLY A 46 11.76 9.19 -19.13
C GLY A 46 12.47 9.16 -20.50
N ILE A 47 12.17 8.16 -21.34
CA ILE A 47 12.71 8.08 -22.71
C ILE A 47 12.19 9.24 -23.58
N ARG A 48 10.95 9.68 -23.36
CA ARG A 48 10.33 10.82 -24.05
C ARG A 48 10.78 12.18 -23.51
N GLY A 49 11.61 12.23 -22.48
CA GLY A 49 12.00 13.46 -21.78
C GLY A 49 10.84 14.17 -21.07
N GLN A 50 9.74 13.47 -20.83
CA GLN A 50 8.56 13.97 -20.12
C GLN A 50 8.72 13.78 -18.61
N SER A 51 7.93 14.52 -17.83
CA SER A 51 7.82 14.27 -16.39
C SER A 51 7.36 12.83 -16.14
N TYR A 52 7.93 12.21 -15.11
CA TYR A 52 7.53 10.91 -14.57
C TYR A 52 7.24 11.00 -13.06
N ASN A 53 7.19 12.23 -12.52
CA ASN A 53 7.04 12.50 -11.10
C ASN A 53 5.70 11.99 -10.56
N GLU A 54 4.65 11.96 -11.38
CA GLU A 54 3.34 11.41 -11.06
C GLU A 54 3.41 9.94 -10.64
N PHE A 55 4.21 9.13 -11.35
CA PHE A 55 4.38 7.71 -11.02
C PHE A 55 5.19 7.54 -9.73
N VAL A 56 6.20 8.37 -9.53
CA VAL A 56 6.99 8.40 -8.28
C VAL A 56 6.09 8.76 -7.09
N THR A 57 5.24 9.77 -7.22
CA THR A 57 4.26 10.15 -6.18
C THR A 57 3.35 8.99 -5.83
N ILE A 58 2.76 8.31 -6.82
CA ILE A 58 1.83 7.19 -6.59
C ILE A 58 2.53 6.05 -5.83
N VAL A 59 3.73 5.65 -6.27
CA VAL A 59 4.51 4.56 -5.66
C VAL A 59 4.90 4.88 -4.22
N PHE A 60 5.42 6.07 -3.95
CA PHE A 60 5.87 6.44 -2.61
C PHE A 60 4.69 6.72 -1.66
N ALA A 61 3.57 7.23 -2.17
CA ALA A 61 2.35 7.39 -1.38
C ALA A 61 1.75 6.04 -0.98
N SER A 62 1.69 5.07 -1.89
CA SER A 62 1.19 3.72 -1.59
C SER A 62 2.08 2.99 -0.57
N GLN A 63 3.40 3.13 -0.71
CA GLN A 63 4.36 2.59 0.26
C GLN A 63 4.23 3.25 1.64
N SER A 64 4.05 4.57 1.69
CA SER A 64 3.84 5.32 2.94
C SER A 64 2.59 4.86 3.67
N ALA A 65 1.46 4.77 2.96
CA ALA A 65 0.20 4.30 3.50
C ALA A 65 0.30 2.85 4.03
N THR A 66 0.96 1.97 3.26
CA THR A 66 1.18 0.58 3.64
C THR A 66 2.01 0.47 4.92
N ASN A 67 3.14 1.17 4.98
CA ASN A 67 4.04 1.18 6.13
C ASN A 67 3.36 1.76 7.38
N PHE A 68 2.57 2.83 7.22
CA PHE A 68 1.81 3.42 8.32
C PHE A 68 0.71 2.48 8.84
N TYR A 69 -0.01 1.81 7.95
CA TYR A 69 -1.01 0.82 8.33
C TYR A 69 -0.39 -0.37 9.08
N GLN A 70 0.72 -0.88 8.57
CA GLN A 70 1.47 -1.96 9.23
C GLN A 70 2.00 -1.52 10.60
N TYR A 71 2.54 -0.31 10.73
CA TYR A 71 2.97 0.22 12.02
C TYR A 71 1.83 0.26 13.06
N LYS A 72 0.64 0.72 12.64
CA LYS A 72 -0.54 0.79 13.51
C LYS A 72 -1.01 -0.59 13.99
N ARG A 73 -0.87 -1.64 13.15
CA ARG A 73 -1.31 -3.00 13.45
C ARG A 73 -0.24 -3.89 14.12
N LEU A 74 1.02 -3.81 13.70
CA LEU A 74 2.13 -4.63 14.19
C LEU A 74 2.92 -3.92 15.31
N LYS A 75 2.23 -3.26 16.27
CA LYS A 75 2.79 -2.48 17.39
C LYS A 75 4.18 -2.99 17.82
N GLY A 76 5.24 -2.31 17.41
CA GLY A 76 6.61 -2.67 17.81
C GLY A 76 7.71 -2.28 16.84
N ASN A 77 7.43 -2.12 15.55
CA ASN A 77 8.49 -1.92 14.56
C ASN A 77 8.68 -0.43 14.20
N LYS A 78 9.54 0.27 14.96
CA LYS A 78 9.85 1.70 14.74
C LYS A 78 10.37 1.98 13.32
N THR A 79 11.04 1.01 12.70
CA THR A 79 11.52 1.09 11.32
C THR A 79 10.39 1.35 10.32
N LEU A 80 9.22 0.72 10.51
CA LEU A 80 8.06 0.92 9.63
C LEU A 80 7.50 2.34 9.70
N LEU A 81 7.56 2.97 10.87
CA LEU A 81 7.14 4.36 11.00
C LEU A 81 8.13 5.31 10.31
N ILE A 82 9.43 5.07 10.48
CA ILE A 82 10.46 5.89 9.82
C ILE A 82 10.36 5.76 8.30
N THR A 83 10.27 4.53 7.77
CA THR A 83 10.13 4.31 6.33
C THR A 83 8.83 4.89 5.79
N GLY A 84 7.73 4.81 6.55
CA GLY A 84 6.44 5.43 6.21
C GLY A 84 6.53 6.95 6.12
N ILE A 85 7.18 7.60 7.07
CA ILE A 85 7.37 9.06 7.08
C ILE A 85 8.27 9.50 5.93
N VAL A 86 9.43 8.85 5.76
CA VAL A 86 10.39 9.18 4.69
C VAL A 86 9.74 9.00 3.32
N SER A 87 9.05 7.88 3.08
CA SER A 87 8.32 7.67 1.83
C SER A 87 7.20 8.69 1.62
N GLY A 88 6.51 9.11 2.68
CA GLY A 88 5.52 10.19 2.62
C GLY A 88 6.12 11.53 2.19
N PHE A 89 7.26 11.91 2.76
CA PHE A 89 7.98 13.12 2.34
C PHE A 89 8.42 13.07 0.88
N VAL A 90 8.94 11.92 0.42
CA VAL A 90 9.31 11.73 -1.00
C VAL A 90 8.08 11.86 -1.90
N ALA A 91 6.94 11.30 -1.50
CA ALA A 91 5.70 11.40 -2.26
C ALA A 91 5.23 12.86 -2.39
N ILE A 92 5.28 13.63 -1.31
CA ILE A 92 4.91 15.06 -1.30
C ILE A 92 5.87 15.87 -2.17
N ALA A 93 7.18 15.64 -2.04
CA ALA A 93 8.18 16.33 -2.86
C ALA A 93 8.00 16.02 -4.36
N ALA A 94 7.79 14.75 -4.71
CA ALA A 94 7.49 14.34 -6.07
C ALA A 94 6.18 14.95 -6.58
N PHE A 95 5.17 15.08 -5.72
CA PHE A 95 3.90 15.71 -6.09
C PHE A 95 4.06 17.20 -6.37
N ILE A 96 4.82 17.91 -5.53
CA ILE A 96 5.14 19.32 -5.77
C ILE A 96 5.93 19.48 -7.07
N LEU A 97 6.91 18.61 -7.33
CA LEU A 97 7.65 18.62 -8.58
C LEU A 97 6.77 18.31 -9.79
N PHE A 98 5.81 17.41 -9.66
CA PHE A 98 4.80 17.15 -10.69
C PHE A 98 3.96 18.39 -10.98
N ILE A 99 3.55 19.15 -9.97
CA ILE A 99 2.78 20.40 -10.19
C ILE A 99 3.63 21.50 -10.84
N ILE A 100 4.93 21.59 -10.49
CA ILE A 100 5.82 22.65 -11.00
C ILE A 100 6.38 22.33 -12.39
N LYS A 101 6.69 21.06 -12.66
CA LYS A 101 7.35 20.59 -13.90
C LYS A 101 6.47 19.72 -14.80
N GLY A 102 5.22 19.47 -14.40
CA GLY A 102 4.24 18.75 -15.19
C GLY A 102 3.68 19.57 -16.33
#